data_AF-A0A1Q7H9C7-F1
#
_entry.id   AF-A0A1Q7H9C7-F1
#
_cell.length_a   1.000
_cell.length_b   1.000
_cell.length_c   1.000
_cell.angle_alpha   90.00
_cell.angle_beta   90.00
_cell.angle_gamma   90.00
#
_symmetry.space_group_name_H-M   'P 1'
#
loop_
_entity.id
_entity.type
_entity.pdbx_description
1 polymer ?
#
loop_
_entity_poly.entity_id
_entity_poly.type
_entity_poly.pdbx_seq_one_letter_code
_entity_poly.pdbx_strand_id
1 'polypeptide(L)'
;MKNASKTSNAPSGHDRLREIDRTATIKSGHRKREPQYDDCLAPPKPRRRVREARRWLDELYAATTNGLPRDRWPGQRLFMPSETGEICQTAIAELEQRDPELYIAVRHVIFWSVTKTTVETFKRDAAERGAHLTRIRAEIRRPREFK
;
A
#
# COMPACT_ATOMS: atom_id res chain seq x y z
N MET A 1 -58.13 45.63 -26.35
CA MET A 1 -58.28 44.27 -25.78
C MET A 1 -57.18 43.40 -26.37
N LYS A 2 -56.44 42.70 -25.52
CA LYS A 2 -55.32 41.80 -25.85
C LYS A 2 -55.88 40.51 -26.45
N ASN A 3 -55.20 39.92 -27.42
CA ASN A 3 -55.17 38.46 -27.61
C ASN A 3 -53.86 38.07 -28.33
N ALA A 4 -53.06 37.29 -27.61
CA ALA A 4 -51.79 36.74 -28.03
C ALA A 4 -52.03 35.35 -28.65
N SER A 5 -51.47 35.11 -29.83
CA SER A 5 -51.39 33.78 -30.43
C SER A 5 -49.93 33.32 -30.53
N LYS A 6 -49.72 32.20 -29.86
CA LYS A 6 -48.57 31.30 -29.73
C LYS A 6 -47.74 31.09 -31.01
N THR A 7 -46.42 31.02 -30.81
CA THR A 7 -45.42 30.01 -31.26
C THR A 7 -44.07 30.73 -31.17
N SER A 8 -42.96 30.24 -30.62
CA SER A 8 -42.45 28.92 -30.34
C SER A 8 -41.46 29.08 -29.16
N ASN A 9 -41.71 28.42 -28.03
CA ASN A 9 -40.71 28.33 -26.97
C ASN A 9 -39.99 27.00 -27.15
N ALA A 10 -38.74 27.08 -27.61
CA ALA A 10 -37.78 26.01 -27.46
C ALA A 10 -37.67 25.65 -25.96
N PRO A 11 -37.69 24.37 -25.56
CA PRO A 11 -37.49 24.02 -24.17
C PRO A 11 -36.05 24.36 -23.78
N SER A 12 -35.91 25.37 -22.92
CA SER A 12 -34.65 25.76 -22.28
C SER A 12 -34.07 24.58 -21.51
N GLY A 13 -32.77 24.35 -21.66
CA GLY A 13 -32.00 23.24 -21.07
C GLY A 13 -31.93 23.18 -19.53
N HIS A 14 -32.88 23.79 -18.83
CA HIS A 14 -32.99 23.79 -17.38
C HIS A 14 -33.88 22.68 -16.80
N ASP A 15 -34.75 22.04 -17.60
CA ASP A 15 -35.64 20.97 -17.11
C ASP A 15 -35.00 19.58 -17.06
N ARG A 16 -33.81 19.38 -17.67
CA ARG A 16 -33.08 18.10 -17.56
C ARG A 16 -32.30 17.92 -16.26
N LEU A 17 -32.18 18.96 -15.44
CA LEU A 17 -31.40 18.89 -14.20
C LEU A 17 -32.23 18.49 -12.97
N ARG A 18 -33.57 18.50 -13.05
CA ARG A 18 -34.43 18.10 -11.91
C ARG A 18 -34.90 16.64 -11.93
N GLU A 19 -34.67 15.92 -13.02
CA GLU A 19 -35.06 14.51 -13.14
C GLU A 19 -33.93 13.54 -12.72
N ILE A 20 -32.69 14.04 -12.63
CA ILE A 20 -31.52 13.26 -12.19
C ILE A 20 -31.49 13.12 -10.65
N ASP A 21 -32.17 14.02 -9.93
CA ASP A 21 -32.14 14.06 -8.45
C ASP A 21 -33.10 13.08 -7.75
N ARG A 22 -33.87 12.25 -8.47
CA ARG A 22 -34.88 11.36 -7.86
C ARG A 22 -34.67 9.86 -8.03
N THR A 23 -33.61 9.42 -8.71
CA THR A 23 -33.36 7.97 -8.91
C THR A 23 -32.05 7.47 -8.30
N ALA A 24 -31.20 8.33 -7.75
CA ALA A 24 -30.09 7.91 -6.91
C ALA A 24 -30.54 7.70 -5.45
N THR A 25 -31.59 6.89 -5.25
CA THR A 25 -31.66 6.11 -4.01
C THR A 25 -30.49 5.15 -4.08
N ILE A 26 -29.32 5.61 -3.62
CA ILE A 26 -28.16 4.77 -3.35
C ILE A 26 -28.67 3.78 -2.31
N LYS A 27 -29.17 2.64 -2.80
CA LYS A 27 -29.25 1.42 -2.02
C LYS A 27 -27.84 1.30 -1.46
N SER A 28 -27.71 1.57 -0.17
CA SER A 28 -26.56 1.16 0.65
C SER A 28 -26.58 -0.36 0.70
N GLY A 29 -26.43 -0.98 -0.47
CA GLY A 29 -26.03 -2.37 -0.58
C GLY A 29 -24.75 -2.42 0.22
N HIS A 30 -24.79 -3.19 1.30
CA HIS A 30 -23.64 -3.56 2.08
C HIS A 30 -22.48 -3.75 1.12
N ARG A 31 -21.60 -2.75 1.04
CA ARG A 31 -20.31 -2.87 0.37
C ARG A 31 -19.72 -4.05 1.11
N LYS A 32 -19.65 -5.23 0.47
CA LYS A 32 -18.93 -6.37 1.02
C LYS A 32 -17.57 -5.80 1.36
N ARG A 33 -17.30 -5.58 2.65
CA ARG A 33 -15.96 -5.20 3.07
C ARG A 33 -15.10 -6.32 2.55
N GLU A 34 -14.14 -5.99 1.69
CA GLU A 34 -13.20 -6.99 1.23
C GLU A 34 -12.58 -7.62 2.49
N PRO A 35 -12.65 -8.95 2.66
CA PRO A 35 -12.19 -9.62 3.87
C PRO A 35 -10.73 -9.26 4.18
N GLN A 36 -9.96 -8.88 3.15
CA GLN A 36 -8.61 -8.37 3.25
C GLN A 36 -8.42 -7.17 4.17
N TYR A 37 -9.41 -6.31 4.40
CA TYR A 37 -9.27 -5.16 5.30
C TYR A 37 -9.66 -5.48 6.74
N ASP A 38 -10.61 -6.39 6.94
CA ASP A 38 -11.09 -6.74 8.29
C ASP A 38 -9.98 -7.45 9.10
N ASP A 39 -9.11 -8.23 8.45
CA ASP A 39 -7.93 -8.84 9.11
C ASP A 39 -6.88 -7.82 9.60
N CYS A 40 -6.78 -6.67 8.94
CA CYS A 40 -5.88 -5.59 9.35
C CYS A 40 -6.45 -4.73 10.48
N LEU A 41 -7.77 -4.80 10.71
CA LEU A 41 -8.50 -4.13 11.78
C LEU A 41 -8.73 -5.03 13.01
N ALA A 42 -8.45 -6.34 12.88
CA ALA A 42 -8.47 -7.31 13.96
C ALA A 42 -7.45 -6.97 15.07
N PRO A 43 -7.63 -7.49 16.31
CA PRO A 43 -6.73 -7.19 17.43
C PRO A 43 -5.27 -7.53 17.10
N PRO A 44 -4.31 -6.81 17.73
CA PRO A 44 -2.91 -6.88 17.37
C PRO A 44 -2.39 -8.32 17.44
N LYS A 45 -1.78 -8.76 16.34
CA LYS A 45 -1.10 -10.07 16.26
C LYS A 45 -0.08 -10.21 17.40
N PRO A 46 0.26 -11.44 17.81
CA PRO A 46 1.27 -11.68 18.84
C PRO A 46 2.54 -10.87 18.54
N ARG A 47 3.10 -10.22 19.57
CA ARG A 47 4.29 -9.33 19.42
C ARG A 47 5.43 -10.01 18.66
N ARG A 48 5.58 -11.32 18.80
CA ARG A 48 6.56 -12.14 18.08
C ARG A 48 6.32 -12.14 16.56
N ARG A 49 5.08 -12.40 16.10
CA ARG A 49 4.73 -12.40 14.67
C ARG A 49 4.87 -11.02 14.04
N VAL A 50 4.57 -9.95 14.80
CA VAL A 50 4.79 -8.57 14.33
C VAL A 50 6.28 -8.27 14.13
N ARG A 51 7.15 -8.71 15.05
CA ARG A 51 8.60 -8.54 14.91
C ARG A 51 9.15 -9.34 13.74
N GLU A 52 8.67 -10.56 13.56
CA GLU A 52 9.02 -11.42 12.43
C GLU A 52 8.59 -10.78 11.10
N ALA A 53 7.36 -10.28 11.01
CA ALA A 53 6.85 -9.57 9.84
C ALA A 53 7.67 -8.32 9.50
N ARG A 54 8.05 -7.52 10.50
CA ARG A 54 8.94 -6.37 10.31
C ARG A 54 10.29 -6.80 9.77
N ARG A 55 10.91 -7.80 10.39
CA ARG A 55 12.20 -8.33 9.95
C ARG A 55 12.13 -8.85 8.52
N TRP A 56 11.08 -9.58 8.17
CA TRP A 56 10.86 -10.08 6.82
C TRP A 56 10.74 -8.93 5.79
N LEU A 57 10.00 -7.87 6.13
CA LEU A 57 9.90 -6.67 5.29
C LEU A 57 11.26 -5.96 5.16
N ASP A 58 12.02 -5.83 6.25
CA ASP A 58 13.33 -5.19 6.22
C ASP A 58 14.33 -5.98 5.35
N GLU A 59 14.30 -7.32 5.42
CA GLU A 59 15.09 -8.20 4.55
C GLU A 59 14.68 -8.07 3.08
N LEU A 60 13.37 -8.05 2.80
CA LEU A 60 12.84 -7.81 1.46
C LEU A 60 13.30 -6.45 0.91
N TYR A 61 13.14 -5.37 1.68
CA TYR A 61 13.56 -4.04 1.25
C TYR A 61 15.06 -3.91 1.08
N ALA A 62 15.86 -4.56 1.94
CA ALA A 62 17.32 -4.58 1.79
C ALA A 62 17.74 -5.22 0.46
N ALA A 63 17.03 -6.27 0.03
CA ALA A 63 17.28 -7.00 -1.21
C ALA A 63 16.76 -6.27 -2.45
N THR A 64 15.63 -5.56 -2.37
CA THR A 64 14.96 -4.97 -3.55
C THR A 64 15.23 -3.49 -3.76
N THR A 65 15.70 -2.76 -2.74
CA THR A 65 16.00 -1.32 -2.88
C THR A 65 17.49 -1.08 -3.14
N ASN A 66 17.78 -0.10 -4.00
CA ASN A 66 19.14 0.37 -4.25
C ASN A 66 19.68 1.06 -2.99
N GLY A 67 20.49 0.34 -2.23
CA GLY A 67 21.19 0.90 -1.08
C GLY A 67 22.18 2.00 -1.47
N LEU A 68 23.02 2.42 -0.50
CA LEU A 68 24.09 3.35 -0.80
C LEU A 68 25.11 2.70 -1.75
N PRO A 69 25.90 3.47 -2.52
CA PRO A 69 26.92 2.92 -3.39
C PRO A 69 27.87 1.92 -2.71
N ARG A 70 28.21 2.15 -1.44
CA ARG A 70 29.05 1.25 -0.61
C ARG A 70 28.40 -0.10 -0.27
N ASP A 71 27.07 -0.18 -0.34
CA ASP A 71 26.31 -1.39 -0.02
C ASP A 71 26.22 -2.34 -1.23
N ARG A 72 26.67 -1.90 -2.41
CA ARG A 72 26.53 -2.61 -3.68
C ARG A 72 27.79 -3.37 -4.06
N TRP A 73 27.59 -4.44 -4.82
CA TRP A 73 28.68 -5.18 -5.46
C TRP A 73 29.13 -4.46 -6.73
N PRO A 74 30.42 -4.50 -7.10
CA PRO A 74 30.85 -4.04 -8.41
C PRO A 74 30.06 -4.75 -9.52
N GLY A 75 29.48 -3.97 -10.45
CA GLY A 75 28.65 -4.51 -11.53
C GLY A 75 27.19 -4.84 -11.15
N GLN A 76 26.77 -4.61 -9.90
CA GLN A 76 25.38 -4.82 -9.51
C GLN A 76 24.44 -3.82 -10.19
N ARG A 77 23.43 -4.35 -10.89
CA ARG A 77 22.38 -3.56 -11.55
C ARG A 77 21.54 -2.80 -10.52
N LEU A 78 21.18 -1.56 -10.85
CA LEU A 78 20.21 -0.79 -10.09
C LEU A 78 18.79 -1.24 -10.44
N PHE A 79 17.94 -1.38 -9.44
CA PHE A 79 16.52 -1.60 -9.62
C PHE A 79 15.81 -0.28 -9.96
N MET A 80 14.93 -0.29 -10.93
CA MET A 80 13.97 0.79 -11.12
C MET A 80 12.89 0.74 -10.02
N PRO A 81 12.24 1.88 -9.69
CA PRO A 81 11.15 1.88 -8.72
C PRO A 81 10.02 0.90 -9.08
N SER A 82 9.71 0.75 -10.38
CA SER A 82 8.72 -0.22 -10.87
C SER A 82 9.14 -1.67 -10.58
N GLU A 83 10.39 -2.02 -10.88
CA GLU A 83 10.93 -3.36 -10.62
C GLU A 83 10.90 -3.69 -9.12
N THR A 84 11.24 -2.70 -8.28
CA THR A 84 11.16 -2.85 -6.82
C THR A 84 9.72 -3.18 -6.38
N GLY A 85 8.74 -2.48 -6.95
CA GLY A 85 7.32 -2.70 -6.67
C GLY A 85 6.85 -4.09 -7.06
N GLU A 86 7.19 -4.54 -8.27
CA GLU A 86 6.83 -5.86 -8.80
C GLU A 86 7.44 -7.00 -7.97
N ILE A 87 8.73 -6.90 -7.61
CA ILE A 87 9.40 -7.91 -6.78
C ILE A 87 8.75 -7.96 -5.40
N CYS A 88 8.45 -6.81 -4.79
CA CYS A 88 7.79 -6.77 -3.49
C CYS A 88 6.40 -7.40 -3.52
N GLN A 89 5.58 -7.08 -4.53
CA GLN A 89 4.24 -7.66 -4.67
C GLN A 89 4.30 -9.17 -4.86
N THR A 90 5.21 -9.64 -5.72
CA THR A 90 5.40 -11.07 -5.97
C THR A 90 5.82 -11.80 -4.69
N ALA A 91 6.80 -11.26 -3.94
CA ALA A 91 7.24 -11.85 -2.69
C ALA A 91 6.13 -11.91 -1.63
N ILE A 92 5.25 -10.91 -1.57
CA ILE A 92 4.09 -10.90 -0.66
C ILE A 92 3.05 -11.94 -1.08
N ALA A 93 2.80 -12.11 -2.38
CA ALA A 93 1.88 -13.12 -2.89
C ALA A 93 2.40 -14.55 -2.64
N GLU A 94 3.70 -14.79 -2.82
CA GLU A 94 4.33 -16.05 -2.46
C GLU A 94 4.27 -16.33 -0.95
N LEU A 95 4.40 -15.29 -0.12
CA LEU A 95 4.28 -15.41 1.32
C LEU A 95 2.88 -15.86 1.75
N GLU A 96 1.82 -15.37 1.09
CA GLU A 96 0.44 -15.80 1.35
C GLU A 96 0.26 -17.31 1.16
N GLN A 97 0.92 -17.90 0.16
CA GLN A 97 0.86 -19.34 -0.10
C GLN A 97 1.71 -20.15 0.88
N ARG A 98 2.86 -19.61 1.32
CA ARG A 98 3.85 -20.33 2.12
C ARG A 98 3.61 -20.23 3.63
N ASP A 99 3.29 -19.05 4.15
CA ASP A 99 2.99 -18.78 5.55
C ASP A 99 1.87 -17.73 5.66
N PRO A 100 0.59 -18.18 5.60
CA PRO A 100 -0.56 -17.29 5.69
C PRO A 100 -0.61 -16.45 6.98
N GLU A 101 -0.10 -16.98 8.10
CA GLU A 101 -0.08 -16.25 9.37
C GLU A 101 0.89 -15.07 9.33
N LEU A 102 2.08 -15.30 8.78
CA LEU A 102 3.09 -14.26 8.60
C LEU A 102 2.63 -13.24 7.56
N TYR A 103 1.98 -13.67 6.48
CA TYR A 103 1.36 -12.78 5.50
C TYR A 103 0.36 -11.81 6.14
N ILE A 104 -0.57 -12.29 6.98
CA ILE A 104 -1.53 -11.41 7.66
C ILE A 104 -0.78 -10.42 8.58
N ALA A 105 0.26 -10.88 9.29
CA ALA A 105 1.07 -10.01 10.14
C ALA A 105 1.83 -8.94 9.33
N VAL A 106 2.36 -9.29 8.16
CA VAL A 106 3.00 -8.37 7.21
C VAL A 106 2.02 -7.31 6.72
N ARG A 107 0.82 -7.72 6.27
CA ARG A 107 -0.22 -6.79 5.83
C ARG A 107 -0.63 -5.82 6.94
N HIS A 108 -0.78 -6.33 8.17
CA HIS A 108 -1.05 -5.51 9.34
C HIS A 108 0.08 -4.49 9.60
N VAL A 109 1.35 -4.88 9.52
CA VAL A 109 2.50 -3.97 9.66
C VAL A 109 2.49 -2.89 8.58
N ILE A 110 2.27 -3.25 7.31
CA ILE A 110 2.19 -2.29 6.20
C ILE A 110 1.07 -1.29 6.44
N PHE A 111 -0.14 -1.77 6.74
CA PHE A 111 -1.31 -0.93 6.94
C PHE A 111 -1.12 0.11 8.06
N TRP A 112 -0.60 -0.31 9.21
CA TRP A 112 -0.38 0.59 10.34
C TRP A 112 0.82 1.52 10.17
N SER A 113 1.76 1.19 9.28
CA SER A 113 2.89 2.07 8.94
C SER A 113 2.49 3.25 8.05
N VAL A 114 1.45 3.07 7.22
CA VAL A 114 0.96 4.12 6.31
C VAL A 114 -0.05 5.04 7.01
N THR A 115 -0.90 4.48 7.87
CA THR A 115 -2.03 5.21 8.47
C THR A 115 -1.67 6.14 9.63
N LYS A 116 -0.47 6.01 10.23
CA LYS A 116 -0.08 6.73 11.47
C LYS A 116 1.05 7.74 11.31
N THR A 117 1.43 8.08 10.08
CA THR A 117 2.71 8.78 9.84
C THR A 117 2.50 10.19 9.30
N THR A 118 2.97 11.19 10.06
CA THR A 118 3.13 12.59 9.60
C THR A 118 4.39 12.73 8.73
N VAL A 119 4.57 13.85 8.02
CA VAL A 119 5.77 14.06 7.20
C VAL A 119 7.05 14.06 8.03
N GLU A 120 7.03 14.64 9.23
CA GLU A 120 8.20 14.71 10.13
C GLU A 120 8.55 13.32 10.67
N THR A 121 7.56 12.55 11.09
CA THR A 121 7.76 11.16 11.56
C THR A 121 8.24 10.28 10.41
N PHE A 122 7.70 10.47 9.20
CA PHE A 122 8.18 9.78 8.00
C PHE A 122 9.66 10.04 7.75
N LYS A 123 10.10 11.30 7.78
CA LYS A 123 11.52 11.68 7.54
C LYS A 123 12.45 11.06 8.57
N ARG A 124 12.12 11.16 9.86
CA ARG A 124 12.91 10.55 10.94
C ARG A 124 12.99 9.04 10.77
N ASP A 125 11.84 8.40 10.60
CA ASP A 125 11.75 6.95 10.46
C ASP A 125 12.43 6.47 9.16
N ALA A 126 12.49 7.29 8.11
CA ALA A 126 13.22 6.97 6.88
C ALA A 126 14.74 6.97 7.10
N ALA A 127 15.27 7.92 7.86
CA ALA A 127 16.70 7.97 8.19
C ALA A 127 17.12 6.76 9.05
N GLU A 128 16.34 6.45 10.08
CA GLU A 128 16.56 5.27 10.94
C GLU A 128 16.45 3.96 10.15
N ARG A 129 15.43 3.84 9.29
CA ARG A 129 15.29 2.68 8.39
C ARG A 129 16.46 2.58 7.41
N GLY A 130 16.96 3.68 6.84
CA GLY A 130 18.11 3.66 5.93
C GLY A 130 19.36 3.09 6.60
N ALA A 131 19.65 3.52 7.83
CA ALA A 131 20.77 2.98 8.61
C ALA A 131 20.55 1.49 8.96
N HIS A 132 19.32 1.10 9.31
CA HIS A 132 18.97 -0.28 9.60
C HIS A 132 19.14 -1.20 8.38
N LEU A 133 18.62 -0.81 7.22
CA LEU A 133 18.75 -1.57 5.97
C LEU A 133 20.21 -1.70 5.51
N THR A 134 21.03 -0.66 5.72
CA THR A 134 22.48 -0.72 5.48
C THR A 134 23.13 -1.85 6.28
N ARG A 135 22.75 -1.98 7.56
CA ARG A 135 23.24 -3.05 8.43
C ARG A 135 22.80 -4.42 7.95
N ILE A 136 21.52 -4.59 7.59
CA ILE A 136 21.00 -5.86 7.05
C ILE A 136 21.74 -6.25 5.77
N ARG A 137 21.99 -5.31 4.86
CA ARG A 137 22.79 -5.59 3.65
C ARG A 137 24.20 -6.05 3.98
N ALA A 138 24.84 -5.46 4.99
CA ALA A 138 26.16 -5.89 5.44
C ALA A 138 26.13 -7.30 6.04
N GLU A 139 25.07 -7.67 6.77
CA GLU A 139 24.86 -9.02 7.31
C GLU A 139 24.63 -10.05 6.20
N ILE A 140 23.86 -9.71 5.16
CA ILE A 140 23.66 -10.56 3.97
C ILE A 140 24.98 -10.76 3.20
N ARG A 141 25.81 -9.71 3.10
CA ARG A 141 27.07 -9.74 2.34
C ARG A 141 28.15 -10.57 3.02
N ARG A 142 28.15 -10.68 4.35
CA ARG A 142 29.13 -11.52 5.04
C ARG A 142 28.89 -12.97 4.59
N PRO A 143 29.87 -13.66 4.00
CA PRO A 143 29.74 -15.09 3.79
C PRO A 143 29.40 -15.68 5.15
N ARG A 144 28.30 -16.43 5.22
CA ARG A 144 28.03 -17.27 6.38
C ARG A 144 29.19 -18.25 6.41
N GLU A 145 30.23 -17.91 7.17
CA GLU A 145 31.32 -18.83 7.48
C GLU A 145 30.65 -20.03 8.12
N PHE A 146 30.48 -21.09 7.33
CA PHE A 146 30.01 -22.38 7.78
C PHE A 146 31.04 -22.87 8.82
N LYS A 147 30.61 -22.95 10.07
CA LYS A 147 31.24 -23.79 11.08
C LYS A 147 30.73 -25.21 10.95
#